data_AF-A0A832MS81-F1
#
_entry.id   AF-A0A832MS81-F1
#
_cell.length_a   1.000
_cell.length_b   1.000
_cell.length_c   1.000
_cell.angle_alpha   90.00
_cell.angle_beta   90.00
_cell.angle_gamma   90.00
#
_symmetry.space_group_name_H-M   'P 1'
#
loop_
_entity.id
_entity.type
_entity.pdbx_description
1 polymer ?
#
loop_
_entity_poly.entity_id
_entity_poly.type
_entity_poly.pdbx_seq_one_letter_code
_entity_poly.pdbx_strand_id
1 'polypeptide(L)'
;MKNFIETIKKKDKKITNFFEKKELGKLEKMYAELEEEHQEIRENLKEVNYLLDLIEKHQVEATEQPDKKIKDRNNWLEKIKSTIEKIHVSTTENLSSDDIEFVQKEKSKLLFEKSQLEKEHHHIHQLLAKIDIYMMDARNTVCKEITKGYDIADVGEKLLEHFGNQLNEETDYDSGRKKIMKFLESLFSINKIKARELVDLLEKSSVIYYKTDYSNVITIPDYDDFIEFTSLNYTPLFGTWYINA
;
A
#
# COMPACT_ATOMS: atom_id res chain seq x y z
N MET A 1 -19.07 15.60 1.74
CA MET A 1 -18.07 16.49 1.12
C MET A 1 -17.48 17.60 2.02
N LYS A 2 -18.20 18.62 2.53
CA LYS A 2 -17.57 19.71 3.33
C LYS A 2 -16.70 19.21 4.50
N ASN A 3 -17.21 18.28 5.30
CA ASN A 3 -16.47 17.69 6.43
C ASN A 3 -15.22 16.91 5.97
N PHE A 4 -15.28 16.22 4.83
CA PHE A 4 -14.14 15.48 4.28
C PHE A 4 -13.03 16.43 3.84
N ILE A 5 -13.39 17.50 3.11
CA ILE A 5 -12.41 18.51 2.66
C ILE A 5 -11.70 19.16 3.86
N GLU A 6 -12.42 19.45 4.94
CA GLU A 6 -11.80 19.96 6.17
C GLU A 6 -10.86 18.95 6.82
N THR A 7 -11.21 17.66 6.84
CA THR A 7 -10.34 16.58 7.31
C THR A 7 -9.07 16.51 6.48
N ILE A 8 -9.17 16.53 5.14
CA ILE A 8 -8.01 16.52 4.24
C ILE A 8 -7.10 17.71 4.49
N LYS A 9 -7.65 18.93 4.63
CA LYS A 9 -6.86 20.12 4.96
C LYS A 9 -6.14 20.00 6.31
N LYS A 10 -6.78 19.41 7.32
CA LYS A 10 -6.14 19.17 8.63
C LYS A 10 -5.00 18.15 8.51
N LYS A 11 -5.19 17.08 7.74
CA LYS A 11 -4.16 16.06 7.48
C LYS A 11 -2.98 16.66 6.73
N ASP A 12 -3.23 17.41 5.67
CA ASP A 12 -2.21 18.12 4.90
C ASP A 12 -1.34 19.03 5.79
N LYS A 13 -1.99 19.84 6.64
CA LYS A 13 -1.28 20.70 7.59
C LYS A 13 -0.42 19.90 8.59
N LYS A 14 -0.91 18.76 9.06
CA LYS A 14 -0.14 17.88 9.97
C LYS A 14 1.11 17.34 9.26
N ILE A 15 0.96 16.85 8.03
CA ILE A 15 2.07 16.31 7.22
C ILE A 15 3.16 17.37 7.05
N THR A 16 2.80 18.59 6.64
CA THR A 16 3.74 19.71 6.52
C THR A 16 4.45 20.01 7.84
N ASN A 17 3.71 20.09 8.95
CA ASN A 17 4.29 20.38 10.26
C ASN A 17 5.22 19.26 10.78
N PHE A 18 4.92 17.99 10.50
CA PHE A 18 5.81 16.88 10.86
C PHE A 18 7.11 16.92 10.05
N PHE A 19 7.02 17.26 8.76
CA PHE A 19 8.19 17.43 7.90
C PHE A 19 9.08 18.60 8.35
N GLU A 20 8.50 19.78 8.60
CA GLU A 20 9.24 20.96 9.08
C GLU A 20 9.96 20.69 10.42
N LYS A 21 9.38 19.84 11.26
CA LYS A 21 9.97 19.42 12.55
C LYS A 21 10.91 18.22 12.44
N LYS A 22 11.15 17.69 11.24
CA LYS A 22 11.98 16.51 10.96
C LYS A 22 11.53 15.26 11.74
N GLU A 23 10.22 15.09 11.95
CA GLU A 23 9.64 13.99 12.73
C GLU A 23 9.36 12.77 11.83
N LEU A 24 10.41 12.11 11.32
CA LEU A 24 10.31 10.99 10.35
C LEU A 24 9.33 9.90 10.81
N GLY A 25 9.43 9.44 12.06
CA GLY A 25 8.53 8.40 12.58
C GLY A 25 7.05 8.80 12.60
N LYS A 26 6.74 10.10 12.71
CA LYS A 26 5.35 10.58 12.60
C LYS A 26 4.89 10.65 11.15
N LEU A 27 5.79 10.95 10.21
CA LEU A 27 5.50 10.86 8.78
C LEU A 27 5.20 9.40 8.39
N GLU A 28 6.04 8.45 8.82
CA GLU A 28 5.83 7.01 8.54
C GLU A 28 4.50 6.52 9.10
N LYS A 29 4.14 6.93 10.33
CA LYS A 29 2.83 6.58 10.92
C LYS A 29 1.67 7.17 10.12
N MET A 30 1.76 8.44 9.74
CA MET A 30 0.72 9.12 8.98
C MET A 30 0.57 8.53 7.57
N TYR A 31 1.67 8.07 6.97
CA TYR A 31 1.65 7.35 5.70
C TYR A 31 0.82 6.07 5.82
N ALA A 32 1.12 5.25 6.83
CA ALA A 32 0.39 4.00 7.08
C ALA A 32 -1.12 4.23 7.31
N GLU A 33 -1.48 5.26 8.08
CA GLU A 33 -2.89 5.64 8.29
C GLU A 33 -3.59 6.07 6.97
N LEU A 34 -2.88 6.77 6.08
CA LEU A 34 -3.42 7.18 4.79
C LEU A 34 -3.52 6.01 3.80
N GLU A 35 -2.58 5.08 3.84
CA GLU A 35 -2.57 3.87 3.01
C GLU A 35 -3.78 2.97 3.37
N GLU A 36 -4.08 2.82 4.66
CA GLU A 36 -5.26 2.09 5.14
C GLU A 36 -6.56 2.74 4.64
N GLU A 37 -6.69 4.06 4.76
CA GLU A 37 -7.85 4.80 4.22
C GLU A 37 -7.93 4.70 2.69
N HIS A 38 -6.80 4.75 2.00
CA HIS A 38 -6.73 4.60 0.54
C HIS A 38 -7.24 3.22 0.12
N GLN A 39 -6.82 2.17 0.83
CA GLN A 39 -7.26 0.80 0.58
C GLN A 39 -8.76 0.64 0.83
N GLU A 40 -9.31 1.18 1.93
CA GLU A 40 -10.75 1.15 2.22
C GLU A 40 -11.56 1.83 1.09
N ILE A 41 -11.10 2.99 0.61
CA ILE A 41 -11.75 3.70 -0.50
C ILE A 41 -11.70 2.85 -1.79
N ARG A 42 -10.58 2.18 -2.08
CA ARG A 42 -10.44 1.32 -3.26
C ARG A 42 -11.37 0.10 -3.20
N GLU A 43 -11.54 -0.50 -2.03
CA GLU A 43 -12.46 -1.63 -1.84
C GLU A 43 -13.91 -1.20 -2.04
N ASN A 44 -14.30 -0.07 -1.43
CA ASN A 44 -15.63 0.52 -1.64
C ASN A 44 -15.88 0.87 -3.11
N LEU A 45 -14.90 1.42 -3.83
CA LEU A 45 -15.02 1.69 -5.27
C LEU A 45 -15.21 0.41 -6.09
N LYS A 46 -14.50 -0.68 -5.77
CA LYS A 46 -14.68 -1.97 -6.44
C LYS A 46 -16.10 -2.49 -6.24
N GLU A 47 -16.61 -2.41 -5.01
CA GLU A 47 -17.97 -2.87 -4.70
C GLU A 47 -19.02 -2.02 -5.42
N VAL A 48 -18.91 -0.69 -5.39
CA VAL A 48 -19.82 0.21 -6.10
C VAL A 48 -19.81 -0.06 -7.61
N ASN A 49 -18.63 -0.24 -8.21
CA ASN A 49 -18.53 -0.55 -9.63
C ASN A 49 -19.17 -1.91 -9.96
N TYR A 50 -18.91 -2.94 -9.15
CA TYR A 50 -19.54 -4.26 -9.33
C TYR A 50 -21.07 -4.17 -9.33
N LEU A 51 -21.65 -3.41 -8.41
CA LEU A 51 -23.11 -3.25 -8.33
C LEU A 51 -23.66 -2.46 -9.53
N LEU A 52 -22.95 -1.41 -9.96
CA LEU A 52 -23.33 -0.67 -11.17
C LEU A 52 -23.29 -1.57 -12.41
N ASP A 53 -22.25 -2.40 -12.56
CA ASP A 53 -22.12 -3.35 -13.67
C ASP A 53 -23.27 -4.37 -13.69
N LEU A 54 -23.70 -4.85 -12.52
CA LEU A 54 -24.88 -5.72 -12.42
C LEU A 54 -26.15 -5.01 -12.86
N ILE A 55 -26.35 -3.77 -12.42
CA ILE A 55 -27.52 -2.97 -12.79
C ILE A 55 -27.54 -2.64 -14.29
N GLU A 56 -26.37 -2.34 -14.89
CA GLU A 56 -26.26 -2.00 -16.31
C GLU A 56 -26.73 -3.13 -17.23
N LYS A 57 -26.54 -4.40 -16.84
CA LYS A 57 -27.07 -5.56 -17.58
C LYS A 57 -28.59 -5.53 -17.75
N HIS A 58 -29.30 -4.83 -16.86
CA HIS A 58 -30.75 -4.70 -16.91
C HIS A 58 -31.23 -3.45 -17.67
N GLN A 59 -30.33 -2.63 -18.24
CA GLN A 59 -30.64 -1.43 -19.03
C GLN A 59 -31.54 -0.40 -18.30
N VAL A 60 -31.49 -0.38 -16.97
CA VAL A 60 -32.30 0.52 -16.15
C VAL A 60 -31.67 1.91 -16.09
N GLU A 61 -32.42 2.96 -16.46
CA GLU A 61 -31.96 4.36 -16.37
C GLU A 61 -31.90 4.85 -14.90
N ALA A 62 -30.99 5.77 -14.60
CA ALA A 62 -30.90 6.36 -13.26
C ALA A 62 -31.98 7.44 -13.07
N THR A 63 -32.52 7.61 -11.86
CA THR A 63 -33.35 8.78 -11.53
C THR A 63 -32.50 10.06 -11.42
N GLU A 64 -33.08 11.23 -11.72
CA GLU A 64 -32.35 12.50 -11.77
C GLU A 64 -31.77 12.98 -10.42
N GLN A 65 -32.30 12.50 -9.28
CA GLN A 65 -31.86 12.97 -7.96
C GLN A 65 -31.68 11.83 -6.93
N PRO A 66 -30.46 11.64 -6.40
CA PRO A 66 -30.24 10.77 -5.25
C PRO A 66 -30.73 11.47 -3.97
N ASP A 67 -31.85 10.99 -3.42
CA ASP A 67 -32.61 11.68 -2.36
C ASP A 67 -31.91 11.80 -1.00
N LYS A 68 -30.87 11.02 -0.69
CA LYS A 68 -30.31 10.99 0.68
C LYS A 68 -28.81 10.75 0.74
N LYS A 69 -28.19 11.50 1.66
CA LYS A 69 -26.83 11.28 2.15
C LYS A 69 -26.77 9.94 2.89
N ILE A 70 -25.87 9.06 2.46
CA ILE A 70 -25.67 7.73 3.04
C ILE A 70 -24.97 7.90 4.39
N LYS A 71 -25.60 7.44 5.47
CA LYS A 71 -25.06 7.59 6.85
C LYS A 71 -24.07 6.49 7.21
N ASP A 72 -24.30 5.29 6.69
CA ASP A 72 -23.52 4.08 6.99
C ASP A 72 -23.30 3.34 5.67
N ARG A 73 -22.15 3.61 5.04
CA ARG A 73 -21.83 3.17 3.68
C ARG A 73 -21.75 1.65 3.60
N ASN A 74 -20.99 1.02 4.50
CA ASN A 74 -20.70 -0.42 4.42
C ASN A 74 -21.98 -1.25 4.61
N ASN A 75 -22.77 -0.92 5.62
CA ASN A 75 -24.06 -1.57 5.86
C ASN A 75 -25.06 -1.34 4.71
N TRP A 76 -25.03 -0.16 4.08
CA TRP A 76 -25.85 0.10 2.89
C TRP A 76 -25.38 -0.75 1.70
N LEU A 77 -24.07 -0.79 1.42
CA LEU A 77 -23.48 -1.60 0.34
C LEU A 77 -23.81 -3.10 0.50
N GLU A 78 -23.65 -3.66 1.70
CA GLU A 78 -24.02 -5.05 1.98
C GLU A 78 -25.50 -5.34 1.71
N LYS A 79 -26.38 -4.44 2.15
CA LYS A 79 -27.84 -4.58 1.96
C LYS A 79 -28.21 -4.55 0.49
N ILE A 80 -27.72 -3.55 -0.25
CA ILE A 80 -28.07 -3.42 -1.67
C ILE A 80 -27.44 -4.55 -2.49
N LYS A 81 -26.24 -5.00 -2.15
CA LYS A 81 -25.57 -6.12 -2.81
C LYS A 81 -26.43 -7.38 -2.76
N SER A 82 -26.89 -7.75 -1.56
CA SER A 82 -27.74 -8.92 -1.40
C SER A 82 -29.05 -8.84 -2.20
N THR A 83 -29.61 -7.64 -2.36
CA THR A 83 -30.86 -7.42 -3.10
C THR A 83 -30.63 -7.42 -4.60
N ILE A 84 -29.60 -6.71 -5.09
CA ILE A 84 -29.25 -6.64 -6.52
C ILE A 84 -28.82 -8.02 -7.02
N GLU A 85 -28.04 -8.77 -6.25
CA GLU A 85 -27.65 -10.14 -6.63
C GLU A 85 -28.86 -11.08 -6.70
N LYS A 86 -29.81 -10.96 -5.75
CA LYS A 86 -31.06 -11.73 -5.81
C LYS A 86 -31.86 -11.39 -7.06
N ILE A 87 -32.04 -10.11 -7.36
CA ILE A 87 -32.73 -9.63 -8.56
C ILE A 87 -32.04 -10.20 -9.81
N HIS A 88 -30.71 -10.13 -9.87
CA HIS A 88 -29.92 -10.61 -11.00
C HIS A 88 -30.04 -12.12 -11.23
N VAL A 89 -30.10 -12.92 -10.14
CA VAL A 89 -30.24 -14.38 -10.22
C VAL A 89 -31.68 -14.81 -10.48
N SER A 90 -32.67 -14.09 -9.96
CA SER A 90 -34.08 -14.48 -10.05
C SER A 90 -34.76 -14.06 -11.36
N THR A 91 -34.20 -13.11 -12.12
CA THR A 91 -34.79 -12.69 -13.39
C THR A 91 -34.27 -13.49 -14.57
N THR A 92 -35.13 -14.35 -15.12
CA THR A 92 -34.85 -15.07 -16.37
C THR A 92 -35.26 -14.31 -17.63
N GLU A 93 -36.25 -13.41 -17.58
CA GLU A 93 -36.70 -12.69 -18.81
C GLU A 93 -37.15 -11.23 -18.66
N ASN A 94 -37.71 -10.75 -17.52
CA ASN A 94 -38.03 -9.32 -17.30
C ASN A 94 -38.09 -8.95 -15.81
N LEU A 95 -37.61 -7.76 -15.44
CA LEU A 95 -37.72 -7.19 -14.08
C LEU A 95 -39.17 -6.82 -13.74
N SER A 96 -39.56 -7.00 -12.48
CA SER A 96 -40.84 -6.45 -11.99
C SER A 96 -40.79 -4.93 -11.89
N SER A 97 -41.95 -4.26 -11.90
CA SER A 97 -42.02 -2.80 -11.72
C SER A 97 -41.38 -2.34 -10.41
N ASP A 98 -41.54 -3.12 -9.34
CA ASP A 98 -40.95 -2.83 -8.02
C ASP A 98 -39.42 -2.97 -8.06
N ASP A 99 -38.90 -3.98 -8.78
CA ASP A 99 -37.45 -4.16 -8.97
C ASP A 99 -36.86 -3.03 -9.81
N ILE A 100 -37.58 -2.58 -10.87
CA ILE A 100 -37.16 -1.45 -11.70
C ILE A 100 -37.07 -0.20 -10.82
N GLU A 101 -38.12 0.16 -10.08
CA GLU A 101 -38.11 1.35 -9.22
C GLU A 101 -36.98 1.30 -8.19
N PHE A 102 -36.76 0.15 -7.57
CA PHE A 102 -35.65 -0.07 -6.64
C PHE A 102 -34.29 0.14 -7.31
N VAL A 103 -34.05 -0.52 -8.45
CA VAL A 103 -32.78 -0.46 -9.18
C VAL A 103 -32.50 0.95 -9.69
N GLN A 104 -33.50 1.66 -10.24
CA GLN A 104 -33.36 3.05 -10.69
C GLN A 104 -32.88 3.97 -9.55
N LYS A 105 -33.50 3.83 -8.38
CA LYS A 105 -33.18 4.63 -7.20
C LYS A 105 -31.80 4.32 -6.63
N GLU A 106 -31.45 3.04 -6.51
CA GLU A 106 -30.13 2.66 -6.00
C GLU A 106 -29.01 2.95 -7.01
N LYS A 107 -29.27 2.87 -8.33
CA LYS A 107 -28.32 3.29 -9.38
C LYS A 107 -27.91 4.75 -9.21
N SER A 108 -28.86 5.67 -9.00
CA SER A 108 -28.53 7.09 -8.80
C SER A 108 -27.69 7.33 -7.55
N LYS A 109 -27.98 6.60 -6.47
CA LYS A 109 -27.18 6.67 -5.23
C LYS A 109 -25.78 6.10 -5.42
N LEU A 110 -25.65 4.97 -6.11
CA LEU A 110 -24.36 4.34 -6.45
C LEU A 110 -23.50 5.27 -7.32
N LEU A 111 -24.09 5.90 -8.34
CA LEU A 111 -23.37 6.88 -9.18
C LEU A 111 -22.90 8.09 -8.38
N PHE A 112 -23.75 8.61 -7.48
CA PHE A 112 -23.36 9.70 -6.60
C PHE A 112 -22.23 9.29 -5.66
N GLU A 113 -22.33 8.11 -5.05
CA GLU A 113 -21.33 7.59 -4.11
C GLU A 113 -20.00 7.31 -4.81
N LYS A 114 -20.04 6.73 -6.02
CA LYS A 114 -18.87 6.58 -6.89
C LYS A 114 -18.16 7.91 -7.08
N SER A 115 -18.89 8.96 -7.45
CA SER A 115 -18.31 10.30 -7.63
C SER A 115 -17.73 10.88 -6.33
N GLN A 116 -18.31 10.59 -5.16
CA GLN A 116 -17.72 10.98 -3.88
C GLN A 116 -16.41 10.23 -3.64
N LEU A 117 -16.44 8.90 -3.72
CA LEU A 117 -15.30 8.03 -3.48
C LEU A 117 -14.14 8.32 -4.44
N GLU A 118 -14.40 8.62 -5.70
CA GLU A 118 -13.36 9.02 -6.67
C GLU A 118 -12.67 10.32 -6.27
N LYS A 119 -13.42 11.30 -5.73
CA LYS A 119 -12.85 12.54 -5.20
C LYS A 119 -12.05 12.29 -3.92
N GLU A 120 -12.57 11.45 -3.02
CA GLU A 120 -11.90 11.06 -1.78
C GLU A 120 -10.57 10.35 -2.11
N HIS A 121 -10.62 9.37 -3.02
CA HIS A 121 -9.48 8.63 -3.54
C HIS A 121 -8.42 9.56 -4.11
N HIS A 122 -8.82 10.51 -4.96
CA HIS A 122 -7.89 11.49 -5.55
C HIS A 122 -7.16 12.31 -4.49
N HIS A 123 -7.88 12.81 -3.48
CA HIS A 123 -7.28 13.62 -2.42
C HIS A 123 -6.36 12.82 -1.50
N ILE A 124 -6.73 11.60 -1.12
CA ILE A 124 -5.86 10.73 -0.32
C ILE A 124 -4.60 10.38 -1.11
N HIS A 125 -4.73 10.07 -2.40
CA HIS A 125 -3.58 9.79 -3.26
C HIS A 125 -2.63 10.99 -3.38
N GLN A 126 -3.15 12.22 -3.46
CA GLN A 126 -2.33 13.43 -3.41
C GLN A 126 -1.57 13.58 -2.08
N LEU A 127 -2.22 13.26 -0.95
CA LEU A 127 -1.55 13.29 0.35
C LEU A 127 -0.46 12.23 0.45
N LEU A 128 -0.70 11.01 -0.03
CA LEU A 128 0.28 9.92 -0.10
C LEU A 128 1.51 10.34 -0.91
N ALA A 129 1.32 10.83 -2.13
CA ALA A 129 2.42 11.30 -2.96
C ALA A 129 3.24 12.43 -2.29
N LYS A 130 2.56 13.35 -1.58
CA LYS A 130 3.23 14.43 -0.84
C LYS A 130 4.06 13.88 0.32
N ILE A 131 3.51 12.95 1.10
CA ILE A 131 4.24 12.40 2.25
C ILE A 131 5.40 11.51 1.83
N ASP A 132 5.31 10.82 0.68
CA ASP A 132 6.44 10.09 0.10
C ASP A 132 7.63 11.00 -0.21
N ILE A 133 7.37 12.13 -0.87
CA ILE A 133 8.42 13.13 -1.15
C ILE A 133 9.05 13.60 0.16
N TYR A 134 8.24 13.95 1.16
CA TYR A 134 8.74 14.40 2.46
C TYR A 134 9.50 13.32 3.22
N MET A 135 9.09 12.06 3.12
CA MET A 135 9.81 10.93 3.69
C MET A 135 11.15 10.72 3.01
N MET A 136 11.22 10.83 1.67
CA MET A 136 12.48 10.75 0.93
C MET A 136 13.45 11.85 1.37
N ASP A 137 13.00 13.10 1.44
CA ASP A 137 13.82 14.23 1.90
C ASP A 137 14.28 14.07 3.36
N ALA A 138 13.38 13.63 4.24
CA ALA A 138 13.70 13.37 5.64
C ALA A 138 14.70 12.22 5.80
N ARG A 139 14.53 11.12 5.05
CA ARG A 139 15.49 10.01 5.02
C ARG A 139 16.84 10.46 4.50
N ASN A 140 16.87 11.31 3.47
CA ASN A 140 18.12 11.84 2.94
C ASN A 140 18.86 12.70 3.96
N THR A 141 18.12 13.47 4.76
CA THR A 141 18.68 14.24 5.88
C THR A 141 19.31 13.32 6.93
N VAL A 142 18.60 12.26 7.35
CA VAL A 142 19.12 11.25 8.29
C VAL A 142 20.36 10.55 7.72
N CYS A 143 20.35 10.20 6.44
CA CYS A 143 21.51 9.61 5.75
C CYS A 143 22.74 10.50 5.89
N LYS A 144 22.62 11.79 5.53
CA LYS A 144 23.71 12.77 5.65
C LYS A 144 24.23 12.92 7.08
N GLU A 145 23.35 12.85 8.08
CA GLU A 145 23.74 12.91 9.49
C GLU A 145 24.54 11.66 9.92
N ILE A 146 24.17 10.47 9.43
CA ILE A 146 24.88 9.21 9.72
C ILE A 146 26.24 9.18 9.02
N THR A 147 26.28 9.51 7.73
CA THR A 147 27.45 9.40 6.85
C THR A 147 28.38 10.62 6.89
N LYS A 148 28.00 11.66 7.64
CA LYS A 148 28.71 12.96 7.72
C LYS A 148 28.79 13.70 6.38
N GLY A 149 27.71 13.66 5.61
CA GLY A 149 27.51 14.52 4.44
C GLY A 149 27.07 13.82 3.15
N TYR A 150 27.18 12.49 3.10
CA TYR A 150 26.78 11.72 1.93
C TYR A 150 25.28 11.47 1.92
N ASP A 151 24.68 11.74 0.79
CA ASP A 151 23.26 11.55 0.55
C ASP A 151 22.96 10.09 0.16
N ILE A 152 21.67 9.73 0.06
CA ILE A 152 21.26 8.35 -0.23
C ILE A 152 21.82 7.86 -1.58
N ALA A 153 21.83 8.72 -2.59
CA ALA A 153 22.33 8.37 -3.91
C ALA A 153 23.84 8.14 -3.87
N ASP A 154 24.59 9.02 -3.18
CA ASP A 154 26.04 8.84 -2.99
C ASP A 154 26.37 7.51 -2.32
N VAL A 155 25.61 7.11 -1.29
CA VAL A 155 25.79 5.83 -0.61
C VAL A 155 25.46 4.66 -1.53
N GLY A 156 24.40 4.79 -2.34
CA GLY A 156 24.04 3.82 -3.37
C GLY A 156 25.16 3.60 -4.39
N GLU A 157 25.75 4.68 -4.92
CA GLU A 157 26.88 4.60 -5.84
C GLU A 157 28.07 3.88 -5.21
N LYS A 158 28.40 4.17 -3.95
CA LYS A 158 29.49 3.48 -3.23
C LYS A 158 29.23 1.99 -3.06
N LEU A 159 27.97 1.59 -2.86
CA LEU A 159 27.59 0.18 -2.82
C LEU A 159 27.74 -0.48 -4.19
N LEU A 160 27.30 0.21 -5.25
CA LEU A 160 27.34 -0.29 -6.62
C LEU A 160 28.79 -0.40 -7.15
N GLU A 161 29.66 0.54 -6.78
CA GLU A 161 31.11 0.48 -7.03
C GLU A 161 31.77 -0.74 -6.36
N HIS A 162 31.33 -1.11 -5.15
CA HIS A 162 31.95 -2.18 -4.37
C HIS A 162 31.40 -3.58 -4.67
N PHE A 163 30.08 -3.70 -4.76
CA PHE A 163 29.39 -4.98 -4.92
C PHE A 163 28.89 -5.22 -6.34
N GLY A 164 28.74 -4.19 -7.17
CA GLY A 164 27.99 -4.26 -8.42
C GLY A 164 26.48 -4.11 -8.19
N ASN A 165 25.68 -4.57 -9.15
CA ASN A 165 24.21 -4.53 -9.08
C ASN A 165 23.60 -5.62 -8.18
N GLN A 166 24.39 -6.61 -7.77
CA GLN A 166 24.00 -7.69 -6.88
C GLN A 166 25.18 -8.15 -6.05
N LEU A 167 24.94 -8.68 -4.85
CA LEU A 167 26.01 -9.35 -4.11
C LEU A 167 26.38 -10.64 -4.85
N ASN A 168 27.67 -10.81 -5.18
CA ASN A 168 28.20 -11.87 -6.07
C ASN A 168 28.05 -13.33 -5.58
N GLU A 169 27.24 -13.60 -4.55
CA GLU A 169 27.03 -14.93 -3.98
C GLU A 169 25.54 -15.10 -3.63
N GLU A 170 25.00 -16.32 -3.79
CA GLU A 170 23.71 -16.70 -3.17
C GLU A 170 23.86 -16.64 -1.65
N THR A 171 23.69 -15.45 -1.10
CA THR A 171 23.72 -15.19 0.32
C THR A 171 22.31 -15.26 0.87
N ASP A 172 22.11 -15.96 1.98
CA ASP A 172 20.91 -15.75 2.76
C ASP A 172 20.76 -14.26 3.15
N TYR A 173 19.53 -13.87 3.48
CA TYR A 173 19.18 -12.49 3.84
C TYR A 173 20.15 -11.91 4.90
N ASP A 174 20.38 -12.64 5.99
CA ASP A 174 21.15 -12.17 7.13
C ASP A 174 22.64 -11.97 6.82
N SER A 175 23.24 -12.87 6.06
CA SER A 175 24.65 -12.83 5.69
C SER A 175 24.93 -11.70 4.73
N GLY A 176 24.10 -11.52 3.70
CA GLY A 176 24.21 -10.38 2.78
C GLY A 176 24.02 -9.04 3.49
N ARG A 177 23.01 -8.94 4.37
CA ARG A 177 22.79 -7.75 5.20
C ARG A 177 23.99 -7.42 6.10
N LYS A 178 24.60 -8.44 6.72
CA LYS A 178 25.82 -8.27 7.54
C LYS A 178 27.02 -7.82 6.69
N LYS A 179 27.16 -8.30 5.45
CA LYS A 179 28.22 -7.86 4.53
C LYS A 179 28.08 -6.37 4.19
N ILE A 180 26.88 -5.94 3.79
CA ILE A 180 26.58 -4.52 3.50
C ILE A 180 26.85 -3.66 4.74
N MET A 181 26.35 -4.07 5.91
CA MET A 181 26.55 -3.32 7.15
C MET A 181 28.04 -3.16 7.50
N LYS A 182 28.85 -4.22 7.40
CA LYS A 182 30.31 -4.14 7.65
C LYS A 182 31.02 -3.21 6.67
N PHE A 183 30.63 -3.24 5.40
CA PHE A 183 31.17 -2.32 4.39
C PHE A 183 30.88 -0.87 4.77
N LEU A 184 29.63 -0.54 5.13
CA LEU A 184 29.23 0.81 5.54
C LEU A 184 29.89 1.27 6.84
N GLU A 185 30.06 0.38 7.83
CA GLU A 185 30.82 0.66 9.06
C GLU A 185 32.23 1.14 8.74
N SER A 186 32.92 0.42 7.85
CA SER A 186 34.27 0.75 7.43
C SER A 186 34.33 2.03 6.59
N LEU A 187 33.47 2.14 5.58
CA LEU A 187 33.48 3.25 4.61
C LEU A 187 33.25 4.60 5.30
N PHE A 188 32.27 4.67 6.19
CA PHE A 188 31.89 5.93 6.86
C PHE A 188 32.48 6.08 8.26
N SER A 189 33.26 5.10 8.74
CA SER A 189 33.81 5.07 10.09
C SER A 189 32.72 5.27 11.16
N ILE A 190 31.63 4.52 11.01
CA ILE A 190 30.47 4.54 11.91
C ILE A 190 30.39 3.26 12.73
N ASN A 191 29.71 3.32 13.87
CA ASN A 191 29.50 2.14 14.69
C ASN A 191 28.39 1.23 14.10
N LYS A 192 28.32 0.00 14.60
CA LYS A 192 27.33 -1.00 14.20
C LYS A 192 25.87 -0.56 14.34
N ILE A 193 25.55 0.29 15.31
CA ILE A 193 24.18 0.79 15.52
C ILE A 193 23.80 1.71 14.36
N LYS A 194 24.66 2.69 14.04
CA LYS A 194 24.47 3.62 12.93
C LYS A 194 24.51 2.93 11.57
N ALA A 195 25.37 1.93 11.41
CA ALA A 195 25.41 1.15 10.17
C ALA A 195 24.12 0.34 9.97
N ARG A 196 23.57 -0.27 11.03
CA ARG A 196 22.26 -0.91 10.97
C ARG A 196 21.18 0.09 10.55
N GLU A 197 21.14 1.25 11.21
CA GLU A 197 20.18 2.32 10.89
C GLU A 197 20.31 2.79 9.44
N LEU A 198 21.55 2.90 8.91
CA LEU A 198 21.79 3.23 7.51
C LEU A 198 21.28 2.14 6.57
N VAL A 199 21.51 0.86 6.87
CA VAL A 199 20.97 -0.25 6.07
C VAL A 199 19.44 -0.22 6.08
N ASP A 200 18.80 -0.07 7.25
CA ASP A 200 17.34 0.03 7.36
C ASP A 200 16.80 1.19 6.49
N LEU A 201 17.51 2.32 6.48
CA LEU A 201 17.15 3.49 5.69
C LEU A 201 17.31 3.25 4.18
N LEU A 202 18.37 2.56 3.75
CA LEU A 202 18.60 2.20 2.34
C LEU A 202 17.56 1.18 1.84
N GLU A 203 17.18 0.20 2.68
CA GLU A 203 16.08 -0.74 2.39
C GLU A 203 14.76 0.00 2.21
N LYS A 204 14.40 0.87 3.15
CA LYS A 204 13.19 1.70 3.07
C LYS A 204 13.18 2.65 1.87
N SER A 205 14.36 3.02 1.37
CA SER A 205 14.52 3.90 0.21
C SER A 205 14.67 3.11 -1.10
N SER A 206 14.52 1.78 -1.06
CA SER A 206 14.65 0.88 -2.21
C SER A 206 16.00 0.96 -2.94
N VAL A 207 17.05 1.43 -2.25
CA VAL A 207 18.42 1.43 -2.78
C VAL A 207 19.03 0.04 -2.70
N ILE A 208 18.65 -0.72 -1.67
CA ILE A 208 18.98 -2.13 -1.55
C ILE A 208 17.71 -2.92 -1.28
N TYR A 209 17.60 -4.11 -1.84
CA TYR A 209 16.48 -5.01 -1.58
C TYR A 209 16.90 -6.46 -1.75
N TYR A 210 16.26 -7.35 -0.99
CA TYR A 210 16.45 -8.78 -1.10
C TYR A 210 15.32 -9.40 -1.91
N LYS A 211 15.67 -10.18 -2.93
CA LYS A 211 14.70 -10.98 -3.68
C LYS A 211 14.91 -12.44 -3.33
N THR A 212 13.89 -13.03 -2.71
CA THR A 212 13.85 -14.46 -2.44
C THR A 212 13.79 -15.26 -3.74
N ASP A 213 14.58 -16.32 -3.82
CA ASP A 213 14.45 -17.32 -4.87
C ASP A 213 13.51 -18.45 -4.41
N TYR A 214 12.41 -18.60 -5.15
CA TYR A 214 11.40 -19.62 -4.88
C TYR A 214 11.61 -20.88 -5.71
N SER A 215 12.58 -20.93 -6.63
CA SER A 215 12.80 -22.10 -7.49
C SER A 215 13.25 -23.33 -6.69
N ASN A 216 13.90 -23.11 -5.56
CA ASN A 216 14.39 -24.15 -4.65
C ASN A 216 13.45 -24.41 -3.46
N VAL A 217 12.27 -23.76 -3.43
CA VAL A 217 11.24 -24.14 -2.46
C VAL A 217 10.69 -25.48 -2.93
N ILE A 218 11.19 -26.53 -2.30
CA ILE A 218 10.71 -27.90 -2.43
C ILE A 218 9.18 -27.85 -2.47
N THR A 219 8.58 -28.32 -3.58
CA THR A 219 7.16 -28.66 -3.63
C THR A 219 6.89 -29.53 -2.42
N ILE A 220 6.20 -28.95 -1.44
CA ILE A 220 5.75 -29.67 -0.24
C ILE A 220 4.97 -30.88 -0.75
N PRO A 221 5.45 -32.12 -0.51
CA PRO A 221 4.70 -33.31 -0.90
C PRO A 221 3.35 -33.28 -0.19
N ASP A 222 2.35 -33.83 -0.87
CA ASP A 222 0.97 -33.89 -0.40
C ASP A 222 0.89 -34.32 1.08
N TYR A 223 0.00 -33.65 1.81
CA TYR A 223 -0.15 -33.70 3.25
C TYR A 223 -0.51 -35.11 3.74
N ASP A 224 0.42 -35.81 4.40
CA ASP A 224 0.07 -36.86 5.38
C ASP A 224 1.10 -37.00 6.53
N ASP A 225 2.38 -36.63 6.36
CA ASP A 225 3.44 -36.84 7.37
C ASP A 225 4.02 -35.54 7.99
N PHE A 226 3.25 -34.45 8.04
CA PHE A 226 3.76 -33.11 8.41
C PHE A 226 4.10 -32.92 9.91
N ILE A 227 3.90 -33.94 10.76
CA ILE A 227 4.10 -33.81 12.21
C ILE A 227 5.61 -33.85 12.58
N GLU A 228 6.48 -34.48 11.79
CA GLU A 228 7.92 -34.57 12.11
C GLU A 228 8.75 -33.34 11.65
N PHE A 229 8.29 -32.55 10.67
CA PHE A 229 9.06 -31.42 10.11
C PHE A 229 9.00 -30.13 10.95
N THR A 230 8.10 -30.04 11.92
CA THR A 230 7.94 -28.85 12.79
C THR A 230 9.08 -28.66 13.80
N SER A 231 10.08 -29.54 13.80
CA SER A 231 11.26 -29.47 14.67
C SER A 231 12.45 -28.68 14.07
N LEU A 232 12.39 -28.27 12.80
CA LEU A 232 13.44 -27.48 12.13
C LEU A 232 12.90 -26.12 11.64
N ASN A 233 12.75 -25.19 12.57
CA ASN A 233 12.30 -23.80 12.34
C ASN A 233 13.37 -22.89 11.70
N TYR A 234 13.97 -23.29 10.57
CA TYR A 234 14.60 -22.32 9.65
C TYR A 234 14.96 -23.00 8.32
N THR A 235 14.18 -22.76 7.27
CA THR A 235 14.74 -22.87 5.91
C THR A 235 15.26 -21.48 5.58
N PRO A 236 16.59 -21.25 5.49
CA PRO A 236 17.09 -19.97 4.99
C PRO A 236 16.54 -19.81 3.58
N LEU A 237 15.69 -18.79 3.40
CA LEU A 237 15.20 -18.41 2.09
C LEU A 237 16.39 -17.88 1.31
N PHE A 238 16.97 -18.71 0.44
CA PHE A 238 18.01 -18.31 -0.50
C PHE A 238 17.45 -17.26 -1.46
N GLY A 239 18.33 -16.42 -1.97
CA GLY A 239 17.96 -15.26 -2.75
C GLY A 239 19.15 -14.38 -3.01
N THR A 240 18.87 -13.19 -3.53
CA THR A 240 19.90 -12.27 -3.97
C THR A 240 19.62 -10.87 -3.45
N TRP A 241 20.65 -10.26 -2.88
CA TRP A 241 20.63 -8.83 -2.58
C TRP A 241 20.94 -8.05 -3.84
N TYR A 242 20.06 -7.12 -4.17
CA TYR A 242 20.21 -6.19 -5.28
C TYR A 242 20.51 -4.79 -4.77
N ILE A 243 21.28 -4.05 -5.56
CA ILE A 243 21.59 -2.65 -5.36
C ILE A 243 21.03 -1.88 -6.56
N ASN A 244 20.17 -0.91 -6.26
CA ASN A 244 19.49 -0.04 -7.22
C ASN A 244 19.85 1.41 -6.86
N ALA A 245 20.96 1.87 -7.42
CA ALA A 245 21.47 3.22 -7.26
C ALA A 245 21.45 3.94 -8.61
#